data_AF-A0A7W1L0W0-F1
#
_entry.id   AF-A0A7W1L0W0-F1
#
_cell.length_a   1.000
_cell.length_b   1.000
_cell.length_c   1.000
_cell.angle_alpha   90.00
_cell.angle_beta   90.00
_cell.angle_gamma   90.00
#
_symmetry.space_group_name_H-M   'P 1'
#
loop_
_entity.id
_entity.type
_entity.pdbx_description
1 polymer ?
#
loop_
_entity_poly.entity_id
_entity_poly.type
_entity_poly.pdbx_seq_one_letter_code
_entity_poly.pdbx_strand_id
1 'polypeptide(L)'
;MKPCACRWLSSLLVLAIAYPLQALYPSSSLQPDYAFFNTGKGEGWDPPNNPAGVDSEFNYNAASLPISGEAQNMPWPSYDWPTVRDSINYRWDGNNLSPAEKVAEAFNLPNFPQNITETAGIYGHQGFCDEDPECQIHDVSLVC
;
A
#
# COMPACT_ATOMS: atom_id res chain seq x y z
N MET A 1 -0.16 -16.50 -19.32
CA MET A 1 0.27 -15.71 -20.50
C MET A 1 1.14 -14.58 -20.00
N LYS A 2 2.37 -14.44 -20.51
CA LYS A 2 3.38 -13.41 -20.14
C LYS A 2 3.14 -12.12 -20.95
N PRO A 3 3.34 -10.90 -20.40
CA PRO A 3 4.65 -10.21 -20.45
C PRO A 3 4.96 -9.43 -19.12
N CYS A 4 6.16 -8.90 -18.81
CA CYS A 4 7.22 -8.33 -19.66
C CYS A 4 8.63 -8.75 -19.23
N ALA A 5 9.44 -9.05 -20.26
CA ALA A 5 10.88 -9.09 -20.19
C ALA A 5 11.48 -7.67 -20.25
N CYS A 6 12.46 -7.42 -19.38
CA CYS A 6 13.44 -6.35 -19.55
C CYS A 6 14.50 -6.85 -20.55
N ARG A 7 14.59 -6.28 -21.75
CA ARG A 7 15.75 -6.44 -22.64
C ARG A 7 16.25 -5.06 -23.07
N TRP A 8 17.42 -4.73 -22.57
CA TRP A 8 18.26 -3.64 -23.03
C TRP A 8 18.87 -3.93 -24.41
N LEU A 9 19.15 -2.83 -25.14
CA LEU A 9 19.96 -2.62 -26.36
C LEU A 9 19.35 -2.92 -27.74
N SER A 10 19.08 -1.84 -28.51
CA SER A 10 19.99 -1.38 -29.59
C SER A 10 19.41 -0.21 -30.43
N SER A 11 20.09 0.94 -30.34
CA SER A 11 20.45 1.91 -31.40
C SER A 11 19.46 2.48 -32.46
N LEU A 12 19.49 3.83 -32.50
CA LEU A 12 19.47 4.76 -33.65
C LEU A 12 18.19 4.93 -34.49
N LEU A 13 17.51 6.08 -34.31
CA LEU A 13 17.37 7.09 -35.38
C LEU A 13 16.95 8.45 -34.78
N VAL A 14 17.85 9.44 -34.86
CA VAL A 14 17.54 10.84 -34.55
C VAL A 14 16.99 11.47 -35.83
N LEU A 15 15.71 11.86 -35.82
CA LEU A 15 15.19 12.86 -36.76
C LEU A 15 14.85 14.12 -35.98
N ALA A 16 15.67 15.15 -36.19
CA ALA A 16 15.47 16.48 -35.68
C ALA A 16 14.28 17.13 -36.41
N ILE A 17 13.28 17.58 -35.64
CA ILE A 17 12.32 18.58 -36.10
C ILE A 17 12.24 19.65 -35.01
N ALA A 18 12.77 20.82 -35.32
CA ALA A 18 12.75 21.98 -34.46
C ALA A 18 11.40 22.70 -34.60
N TYR A 19 10.64 22.80 -33.51
CA TYR A 19 9.63 23.83 -33.32
C TYR A 19 9.63 24.28 -31.86
N PRO A 20 9.74 25.58 -31.56
CA PRO A 20 9.81 26.09 -30.21
C PRO A 20 8.38 26.31 -29.69
N LEU A 21 8.00 25.56 -28.66
CA LEU A 21 6.85 25.92 -27.83
C LEU A 21 7.30 25.87 -26.37
N GLN A 22 7.34 27.06 -25.80
CA GLN A 22 7.66 27.33 -24.42
C GLN A 22 6.71 26.55 -23.52
N ALA A 23 7.22 25.52 -22.85
CA ALA A 23 6.60 24.98 -21.66
C ALA A 23 7.60 25.17 -20.53
N LEU A 24 7.32 26.17 -19.70
CA LEU A 24 7.96 26.39 -18.41
C LEU A 24 7.59 25.21 -17.50
N TYR A 25 8.39 24.15 -17.55
CA TYR A 25 8.48 23.20 -16.46
C TYR A 25 9.76 23.56 -15.71
N PRO A 26 9.68 23.98 -14.43
CA PRO A 26 10.89 24.04 -13.62
C PRO A 26 11.44 22.62 -13.53
N SER A 27 12.62 22.41 -14.12
CA SER A 27 13.43 21.24 -13.84
C SER A 27 13.73 21.28 -12.34
N SER A 28 13.13 20.39 -11.57
CA SER A 28 13.58 20.11 -10.22
C SER A 28 14.97 19.50 -10.31
N SER A 29 15.97 20.37 -10.36
CA SER A 29 17.34 20.03 -10.04
C SER A 29 17.30 19.31 -8.68
N LEU A 30 17.75 18.07 -8.66
CA LEU A 30 18.07 17.35 -7.43
C LEU A 30 19.15 18.16 -6.70
N GLN A 31 18.74 19.07 -5.82
CA GLN A 31 19.64 19.65 -4.86
C GLN A 31 19.85 18.61 -3.77
N PRO A 32 21.09 18.29 -3.41
CA PRO A 32 21.37 17.36 -2.33
C PRO A 32 20.98 18.07 -1.03
N ASP A 33 19.90 17.61 -0.41
CA ASP A 33 19.29 18.13 0.81
C ASP A 33 20.04 17.67 2.06
N TYR A 34 21.34 17.92 2.12
CA TYR A 34 22.09 17.90 3.37
C TYR A 34 22.05 19.28 4.05
N ALA A 35 20.86 19.86 4.24
CA ALA A 35 20.67 20.98 5.16
C ALA A 35 20.38 20.43 6.56
N PHE A 36 21.46 20.07 7.26
CA PHE A 36 21.41 19.45 8.58
C PHE A 36 21.08 20.52 9.67
N PHE A 37 19.84 20.48 10.18
CA PHE A 37 19.37 20.76 11.57
C PHE A 37 19.35 22.22 12.08
N ASN A 38 18.25 22.95 11.80
CA ASN A 38 17.73 23.97 12.72
C ASN A 38 16.23 24.26 12.58
N THR A 39 15.41 23.23 12.45
CA THR A 39 13.98 23.29 12.75
C THR A 39 13.72 22.17 13.74
N GLY A 40 13.20 22.51 14.93
CA GLY A 40 12.86 21.52 15.95
C GLY A 40 12.08 20.37 15.32
N LYS A 41 12.41 19.14 15.74
CA LYS A 41 11.81 17.88 15.27
C LYS A 41 10.34 18.09 14.88
N GLY A 42 9.98 17.73 13.64
CA GLY A 42 8.60 17.74 13.13
C GLY A 42 7.70 16.68 13.78
N GLU A 43 7.88 16.44 15.08
CA GLU A 43 7.13 15.51 15.94
C GLU A 43 6.05 16.28 16.72
N GLY A 44 5.37 17.21 16.04
CA GLY A 44 4.21 17.93 16.58
C GLY A 44 2.92 17.36 16.02
N TRP A 45 1.81 17.58 16.73
CA TRP A 45 0.49 17.28 16.19
C TRP A 45 0.20 18.16 14.96
N ASP A 46 -0.28 17.56 13.89
CA ASP A 46 -0.78 18.17 12.67
C ASP A 46 -2.28 17.87 12.51
N PRO A 47 -3.01 18.52 11.57
CA PRO A 47 -4.44 18.29 11.44
C PRO A 47 -4.84 16.81 11.24
N PRO A 48 -4.09 15.98 10.47
CA PRO A 48 -4.34 14.54 10.37
C PRO A 48 -4.25 13.75 11.69
N ASN A 49 -3.33 14.10 12.60
CA ASN A 49 -3.08 13.33 13.82
C ASN A 49 -3.45 14.09 15.11
N ASN A 50 -4.15 15.22 15.00
CA ASN A 50 -4.55 16.04 16.14
C ASN A 50 -5.53 15.29 17.07
N PRO A 51 -5.19 15.05 18.35
CA PRO A 51 -6.06 14.32 19.26
C PRO A 51 -7.37 15.04 19.58
N ALA A 52 -7.47 16.34 19.29
CA ALA A 52 -8.74 17.08 19.32
C ALA A 52 -9.82 16.48 18.40
N GLY A 53 -9.45 15.68 17.41
CA GLY A 53 -10.39 14.94 16.57
C GLY A 53 -11.07 13.76 17.27
N VAL A 54 -10.46 13.24 18.35
CA VAL A 54 -11.03 12.15 19.17
C VAL A 54 -11.73 12.71 20.40
N ASP A 55 -11.11 13.71 21.04
CA ASP A 55 -11.65 14.38 22.22
C ASP A 55 -11.30 15.87 22.15
N SER A 56 -12.31 16.73 22.05
CA SER A 56 -12.12 18.19 22.00
C SER A 56 -11.48 18.77 23.27
N GLU A 57 -11.53 18.04 24.38
CA GLU A 57 -10.95 18.41 25.68
C GLU A 57 -9.66 17.64 25.98
N PHE A 58 -9.03 17.04 24.97
CA PHE A 58 -7.84 16.24 25.13
C PHE A 58 -6.76 16.95 25.97
N ASN A 59 -6.26 16.28 26.99
CA ASN A 59 -5.27 16.84 27.89
C ASN A 59 -3.85 16.67 27.33
N TYR A 60 -3.21 17.78 26.98
CA TYR A 60 -1.84 17.79 26.42
C TYR A 60 -0.74 17.81 27.48
N ASN A 61 -1.08 17.96 28.77
CA ASN A 61 -0.09 17.95 29.84
C ASN A 61 0.27 16.50 30.19
N ALA A 62 1.43 16.07 29.70
CA ALA A 62 1.94 14.70 29.87
C ALA A 62 1.97 14.21 31.33
N ALA A 63 2.26 15.09 32.29
CA ALA A 63 2.32 14.72 33.71
C ALA A 63 0.94 14.43 34.33
N SER A 64 -0.14 14.82 33.65
CA SER A 64 -1.53 14.62 34.09
C SER A 64 -2.28 13.56 33.28
N LEU A 65 -1.62 12.89 32.34
CA LEU A 65 -2.22 11.79 31.59
C LEU A 65 -2.35 10.53 32.48
N PRO A 66 -3.40 9.70 32.26
CA PRO A 66 -3.52 8.41 32.92
C PRO A 66 -2.30 7.50 32.62
N ILE A 67 -1.80 6.81 33.64
CA ILE A 67 -0.69 5.84 33.50
C ILE A 67 -1.17 4.42 33.14
N SER A 68 -2.47 4.24 33.01
CA SER A 68 -3.12 2.97 32.64
C SER A 68 -4.40 3.26 31.87
N GLY A 69 -4.74 2.39 30.92
CA GLY A 69 -5.99 2.44 30.18
C GLY A 69 -6.34 1.07 29.63
N GLU A 70 -7.63 0.79 29.56
CA GLU A 70 -8.19 -0.43 28.98
C GLU A 70 -9.44 -0.06 28.19
N ALA A 71 -9.63 -0.69 27.04
CA ALA A 71 -10.87 -0.53 26.29
C ALA A 71 -12.00 -1.26 27.02
N GLN A 72 -13.12 -0.59 27.26
CA GLN A 72 -14.29 -1.23 27.88
C GLN A 72 -14.79 -2.43 27.07
N ASN A 73 -14.69 -2.33 25.74
CA ASN A 73 -14.99 -3.41 24.81
C ASN A 73 -13.71 -3.82 24.11
N MET A 74 -13.24 -5.03 24.39
CA MET A 74 -12.06 -5.57 23.73
C MET A 74 -12.35 -5.83 22.25
N PRO A 75 -11.50 -5.36 21.32
CA PRO A 75 -11.64 -5.68 19.91
C PRO A 75 -11.45 -7.19 19.70
N TRP A 76 -12.17 -7.75 18.73
CA TRP A 76 -12.01 -9.16 18.39
C TRP A 76 -10.70 -9.38 17.62
N PRO A 77 -9.92 -10.41 17.97
CA PRO A 77 -8.78 -10.80 17.15
C PRO A 77 -9.28 -11.26 15.78
N SER A 78 -8.61 -10.81 14.72
CA SER A 78 -8.89 -11.22 13.35
C SER A 78 -7.59 -11.52 12.63
N TYR A 79 -7.75 -12.30 11.57
CA TYR A 79 -6.79 -12.42 10.51
C TYR A 79 -6.76 -11.14 9.67
N ASP A 80 -5.60 -10.79 9.13
CA ASP A 80 -5.33 -9.54 8.40
C ASP A 80 -5.74 -9.59 6.91
N TRP A 81 -6.16 -10.75 6.42
CA TRP A 81 -6.59 -10.99 5.03
C TRP A 81 -5.59 -10.44 4.00
N PRO A 82 -4.33 -10.91 4.04
CA PRO A 82 -3.24 -10.31 3.32
C PRO A 82 -3.41 -10.53 1.81
N THR A 83 -3.03 -9.51 1.05
CA THR A 83 -3.14 -9.51 -0.41
C THR A 83 -2.40 -10.67 -1.06
N VAL A 84 -1.25 -11.08 -0.51
CA VAL A 84 -0.45 -12.23 -1.01
C VAL A 84 -1.18 -13.58 -0.92
N ARG A 85 -2.23 -13.68 -0.09
CA ARG A 85 -3.10 -14.88 -0.02
C ARG A 85 -4.44 -14.66 -0.71
N ASP A 86 -4.50 -13.68 -1.59
CA ASP A 86 -5.69 -13.28 -2.33
C ASP A 86 -6.84 -12.77 -1.44
N SER A 87 -6.50 -12.05 -0.37
CA SER A 87 -7.47 -11.44 0.56
C SER A 87 -8.48 -12.47 1.10
N ILE A 88 -9.78 -12.18 1.02
CA ILE A 88 -10.87 -13.06 1.51
C ILE A 88 -11.17 -14.25 0.58
N ASN A 89 -10.43 -14.43 -0.52
CA ASN A 89 -10.43 -15.69 -1.26
C ASN A 89 -9.60 -16.77 -0.56
N TYR A 90 -8.77 -16.41 0.42
CA TYR A 90 -8.04 -17.38 1.23
C TYR A 90 -8.99 -18.33 1.98
N ARG A 91 -8.83 -19.63 1.74
CA ARG A 91 -9.55 -20.68 2.46
C ARG A 91 -8.88 -20.93 3.81
N TRP A 92 -9.17 -20.04 4.75
CA TRP A 92 -8.65 -20.09 6.11
C TRP A 92 -9.12 -21.33 6.90
N ASP A 93 -10.29 -21.86 6.55
CA ASP A 93 -10.94 -23.02 7.18
C ASP A 93 -10.70 -24.31 6.36
N GLY A 94 -9.43 -24.52 5.98
CA GLY A 94 -8.98 -25.70 5.26
C GLY A 94 -9.65 -25.88 3.89
N ASN A 95 -10.36 -27.00 3.71
CA ASN A 95 -10.99 -27.34 2.44
C ASN A 95 -12.38 -26.72 2.25
N ASN A 96 -12.89 -26.01 3.25
CA ASN A 96 -14.19 -25.33 3.15
C ASN A 96 -14.10 -24.13 2.18
N LEU A 97 -15.26 -23.71 1.67
CA LEU A 97 -15.37 -22.53 0.82
C LEU A 97 -14.76 -21.31 1.53
N SER A 98 -14.05 -20.50 0.76
CA SER A 98 -13.53 -19.21 1.21
C SER A 98 -14.67 -18.27 1.60
N PRO A 99 -14.42 -17.24 2.42
CA PRO A 99 -15.43 -16.22 2.70
C PRO A 99 -16.04 -15.62 1.42
N ALA A 100 -15.23 -15.35 0.39
CA ALA A 100 -15.73 -14.84 -0.88
C ALA A 100 -16.61 -15.84 -1.64
N GLU A 101 -16.22 -17.13 -1.66
CA GLU A 101 -17.02 -18.18 -2.28
C GLU A 101 -18.37 -18.38 -1.54
N LYS A 102 -18.37 -18.29 -0.21
CA LYS A 102 -19.60 -18.34 0.60
C LYS A 102 -20.55 -17.19 0.27
N VAL A 103 -20.04 -15.97 0.08
CA VAL A 103 -20.82 -14.81 -0.37
C VAL A 103 -21.35 -15.03 -1.79
N ALA A 104 -20.51 -15.53 -2.69
CA ALA A 104 -20.89 -15.83 -4.06
C ALA A 104 -22.07 -16.81 -4.13
N GLU A 105 -22.03 -17.88 -3.33
CA GLU A 105 -23.10 -18.87 -3.25
C GLU A 105 -24.38 -18.31 -2.59
N ALA A 106 -24.24 -17.64 -1.44
CA ALA A 106 -25.40 -17.13 -0.69
C ALA A 106 -26.21 -16.06 -1.47
N PHE A 107 -25.53 -15.26 -2.28
CA PHE A 107 -26.14 -14.13 -3.00
C PHE A 107 -26.22 -14.33 -4.52
N ASN A 108 -25.85 -15.50 -5.04
CA ASN A 108 -25.78 -15.78 -6.48
C ASN A 108 -24.92 -14.76 -7.25
N LEU A 109 -23.73 -14.45 -6.72
CA LEU A 109 -22.75 -13.53 -7.29
C LEU A 109 -21.52 -14.29 -7.82
N PRO A 110 -21.60 -14.96 -8.99
CA PRO A 110 -20.55 -15.87 -9.46
C PRO A 110 -19.20 -15.18 -9.70
N ASN A 111 -19.21 -13.88 -10.00
CA ASN A 111 -17.99 -13.10 -10.26
C ASN A 111 -17.39 -12.46 -8.99
N PHE A 112 -17.99 -12.66 -7.81
CA PHE A 112 -17.53 -12.03 -6.58
C PHE A 112 -16.08 -12.39 -6.22
N PRO A 113 -15.64 -13.67 -6.25
CA PRO A 113 -14.25 -14.02 -5.94
C PRO A 113 -13.25 -13.36 -6.89
N GLN A 114 -13.57 -13.33 -8.20
CA GLN A 114 -12.73 -12.69 -9.21
C GLN A 114 -12.58 -11.18 -8.96
N ASN A 115 -13.67 -10.50 -8.63
CA ASN A 115 -13.65 -9.08 -8.32
C ASN A 115 -12.77 -8.79 -7.09
N ILE A 116 -12.77 -9.67 -6.07
CA ILE A 116 -11.88 -9.54 -4.92
C ILE A 116 -10.42 -9.69 -5.35
N THR A 117 -10.09 -10.69 -6.16
CA THR A 117 -8.73 -10.90 -6.69
C THR A 117 -8.19 -9.64 -7.39
N GLU A 118 -9.02 -8.99 -8.20
CA GLU A 118 -8.64 -7.80 -8.98
C GLU A 118 -8.52 -6.51 -8.15
N THR A 119 -9.28 -6.39 -7.07
CA THR A 119 -9.38 -5.13 -6.30
C THR A 119 -8.58 -5.11 -5.01
N ALA A 120 -8.54 -6.23 -4.29
CA ALA A 120 -7.92 -6.36 -2.97
C ALA A 120 -6.97 -7.56 -2.85
N GLY A 121 -7.03 -8.49 -3.81
CA GLY A 121 -6.23 -9.70 -3.86
C GLY A 121 -4.99 -9.56 -4.75
N ILE A 122 -4.47 -10.70 -5.23
CA ILE A 122 -3.12 -10.80 -5.83
C ILE A 122 -2.93 -9.93 -7.08
N TYR A 123 -4.01 -9.53 -7.77
CA TYR A 123 -3.94 -8.65 -8.94
C TYR A 123 -4.19 -7.18 -8.63
N GLY A 124 -4.46 -6.83 -7.36
CA GLY A 124 -4.61 -5.44 -6.91
C GLY A 124 -3.29 -4.66 -6.85
N HIS A 125 -2.15 -5.32 -7.01
CA HIS A 125 -0.81 -4.72 -6.94
C HIS A 125 0.06 -5.06 -8.15
N GLN A 126 1.05 -4.21 -8.42
CA GLN A 126 1.94 -4.36 -9.58
C GLN A 126 3.15 -5.23 -9.23
N GLY A 127 3.41 -6.22 -10.07
CA GLY A 127 4.51 -7.18 -9.92
C GLY A 127 4.02 -8.56 -10.32
N PHE A 128 4.61 -9.12 -11.37
CA PHE A 128 4.32 -10.49 -11.79
C PHE A 128 5.58 -11.30 -11.52
N CYS A 129 5.48 -12.32 -10.69
CA CYS A 129 6.49 -13.36 -10.56
C CYS A 129 5.83 -14.74 -10.76
N ASP A 130 6.61 -15.69 -11.27
CA ASP A 130 6.23 -17.10 -11.36
C ASP A 130 6.79 -17.89 -10.14
N GLU A 131 7.83 -17.36 -9.47
CA GLU A 131 8.48 -17.95 -8.30
C GLU A 131 9.11 -16.89 -7.36
N ASP A 132 9.24 -17.21 -6.07
CA ASP A 132 9.78 -16.30 -5.03
C ASP A 132 11.12 -15.63 -5.38
N PRO A 133 12.11 -16.31 -6.00
CA PRO A 133 13.37 -15.69 -6.37
C PRO A 133 13.24 -14.49 -7.31
N GLU A 134 12.19 -14.42 -8.14
CA GLU A 134 11.95 -13.31 -9.07
C GLU A 134 11.49 -12.03 -8.35
N CYS A 135 10.97 -12.18 -7.12
CA CYS A 135 10.42 -11.12 -6.32
C CYS A 135 11.43 -10.53 -5.29
N GLN A 136 12.71 -10.96 -5.33
CA GLN A 136 13.79 -10.45 -4.48
C GLN A 136 14.40 -9.15 -5.03
N ILE A 137 13.73 -8.01 -4.83
CA ILE A 137 14.28 -6.69 -5.11
C ILE A 137 14.96 -6.16 -3.84
N HIS A 138 16.15 -5.55 -3.98
CA HIS A 138 16.96 -5.07 -2.85
C HIS A 138 16.12 -4.27 -1.82
N ASP A 139 16.06 -4.80 -0.59
CA ASP A 139 15.46 -4.21 0.63
C ASP A 139 13.92 -4.32 0.81
N VAL A 140 13.21 -5.11 0.00
CA VAL A 140 11.79 -5.45 0.23
C VAL A 140 11.56 -6.95 0.22
N SER A 141 10.93 -7.47 1.28
CA SER A 141 10.53 -8.88 1.38
C SER A 141 9.22 -9.11 0.64
N LEU A 142 9.29 -9.25 -0.69
CA LEU A 142 8.14 -9.65 -1.52
C LEU A 142 8.13 -11.18 -1.68
N VAL A 143 6.92 -11.74 -1.85
CA VAL A 143 6.63 -13.17 -2.02
C VAL A 143 5.80 -13.32 -3.30
N CYS A 144 6.02 -14.40 -4.04
CA CYS A 144 5.26 -14.75 -5.23
C CYS A 144 3.90 -15.38 -4.90
#